data_AF-A0A072PEW5-F1
#
_entry.id   AF-A0A072PEW5-F1
#
_cell.length_a   1.000
_cell.length_b   1.000
_cell.length_c   1.000
_cell.angle_alpha   90.00
_cell.angle_beta   90.00
_cell.angle_gamma   90.00
#
_symmetry.space_group_name_H-M   'P 1'
#
loop_
_entity.id
_entity.type
_entity.pdbx_description
1 polymer ?
#
loop_
_entity_poly.entity_id
_entity_poly.type
_entity_poly.pdbx_seq_one_letter_code
_entity_poly.pdbx_strand_id
1 'polypeptide(L)'
;MEGDFVKDRIQVKFGVEVLTPNAEDRERVNSGIFNELTTGKVRPETKEMFLSVTRSLLDQGAKGLILGSTDLGFVIREDDIDVPIFDTAKIHALGVAKWALGR
;
A
#
# COMPACT_ATOMS: atom_id res chain seq x y z
N MET A 1 2.16 8.55 -7.90
CA MET A 1 0.97 9.15 -8.56
C MET A 1 0.02 9.65 -7.48
N GLU A 2 -0.53 10.86 -7.62
CA GLU A 2 -1.40 11.48 -6.60
C GLU A 2 -2.89 11.58 -7.00
N GLY A 3 -3.28 11.06 -8.17
CA GLY A 3 -4.66 11.18 -8.66
C GLY A 3 -5.68 10.45 -7.78
N ASP A 4 -6.88 11.02 -7.68
CA ASP A 4 -7.92 10.55 -6.75
C ASP A 4 -8.70 9.33 -7.26
N PHE A 5 -8.51 8.90 -8.51
CA PHE A 5 -9.31 7.85 -9.15
C PHE A 5 -9.45 6.54 -8.35
N VAL A 6 -8.42 6.11 -7.61
CA VAL A 6 -8.51 4.93 -6.74
C VAL A 6 -9.28 5.24 -5.47
N LYS A 7 -8.96 6.37 -4.82
CA LYS A 7 -9.57 6.79 -3.55
C LYS A 7 -11.06 7.03 -3.75
N ASP A 8 -11.42 7.81 -4.77
CA ASP A 8 -12.79 8.14 -5.11
C ASP A 8 -13.59 6.88 -5.43
N ARG A 9 -13.02 5.94 -6.18
CA ARG A 9 -13.70 4.68 -6.48
C ARG A 9 -13.98 3.88 -5.22
N ILE A 10 -13.04 3.82 -4.28
CA ILE A 10 -13.22 3.12 -3.00
C ILE A 10 -14.28 3.82 -2.14
N GLN A 11 -14.19 5.14 -2.00
CA GLN A 11 -15.14 5.95 -1.24
C GLN A 11 -16.56 5.85 -1.80
N VAL A 12 -16.73 6.08 -3.10
CA VAL A 12 -18.06 6.13 -3.75
C VAL A 12 -18.73 4.76 -3.76
N LYS A 13 -17.98 3.68 -4.03
CA LYS A 13 -18.57 2.34 -4.14
C LYS A 13 -18.77 1.65 -2.80
N PHE A 14 -17.92 1.91 -1.82
CA PHE A 14 -17.89 1.13 -0.58
C PHE A 14 -18.03 1.97 0.69
N GLY A 15 -18.08 3.30 0.60
CA GLY A 15 -18.19 4.19 1.77
C GLY A 15 -16.95 4.16 2.66
N VAL A 16 -15.80 3.74 2.13
CA VAL A 16 -14.54 3.61 2.87
C VAL A 16 -13.67 4.84 2.66
N GLU A 17 -13.36 5.53 3.74
CA GLU A 17 -12.43 6.65 3.77
C GLU A 17 -11.00 6.18 3.50
N VAL A 18 -10.31 6.86 2.59
CA VAL A 18 -8.93 6.55 2.21
C VAL A 18 -8.00 7.66 2.66
N LEU A 19 -7.23 7.37 3.71
CA LEU A 19 -6.13 8.24 4.15
C LEU A 19 -4.92 8.04 3.24
N THR A 20 -4.20 9.14 2.97
CA THR A 20 -2.92 9.10 2.27
C THR A 20 -1.85 9.86 3.02
N PRO A 21 -0.56 9.50 2.89
CA PRO A 21 0.52 10.24 3.54
C PRO A 21 0.52 11.72 3.14
N ASN A 22 1.14 12.55 3.98
CA ASN A 22 1.41 13.95 3.66
C ASN A 22 2.35 14.08 2.44
N ALA A 23 2.53 15.29 1.91
CA ALA A 23 3.29 15.51 0.68
C ALA A 23 4.76 15.03 0.78
N GLU A 24 5.44 15.31 1.91
CA GLU A 24 6.82 14.91 2.14
C GLU A 24 6.97 13.38 2.19
N ASP A 25 6.11 12.71 2.94
CA ASP A 25 6.12 11.26 3.03
C ASP A 25 5.76 10.59 1.72
N ARG A 26 4.88 11.19 0.90
CA ARG A 26 4.60 10.68 -0.46
C ARG A 26 5.82 10.75 -1.36
N GLU A 27 6.61 11.82 -1.28
CA GLU A 27 7.86 11.93 -2.04
C GLU A 27 8.89 10.89 -1.60
N ARG A 28 9.03 10.68 -0.28
CA ARG A 28 9.92 9.66 0.30
C ARG A 28 9.50 8.25 -0.10
N VAL A 29 8.21 7.94 0.00
CA VAL A 29 7.61 6.66 -0.45
C VAL A 29 7.87 6.44 -1.94
N ASN A 30 7.58 7.43 -2.78
CA ASN A 30 7.79 7.33 -4.22
C ASN A 30 9.27 7.10 -4.57
N SER A 31 10.17 7.85 -3.92
CA SER A 31 11.61 7.70 -4.10
C SER A 31 12.11 6.34 -3.65
N GLY A 32 11.64 5.82 -2.51
CA GLY A 32 11.95 4.48 -2.02
C GLY A 32 11.51 3.39 -3.01
N ILE A 33 10.31 3.52 -3.59
CA ILE A 33 9.82 2.60 -4.62
C ILE A 33 10.74 2.61 -5.84
N PHE A 34 10.95 3.77 -6.46
CA PHE A 34 11.62 3.85 -7.77
C PHE A 34 13.14 3.72 -7.72
N ASN A 35 13.78 4.18 -6.64
CA ASN A 35 15.24 4.12 -6.54
C ASN A 35 15.72 2.76 -6.02
N GLU A 36 14.81 1.93 -5.49
CA GLU A 36 15.21 0.75 -4.75
C GLU A 36 14.35 -0.48 -5.01
N LEU A 37 13.04 -0.41 -4.70
CA LEU A 37 12.18 -1.59 -4.77
C LEU A 37 12.07 -2.12 -6.20
N THR A 38 11.94 -1.22 -7.18
CA THR A 38 11.93 -1.57 -8.62
C THR A 38 13.24 -2.19 -9.11
N THR A 39 14.33 -2.05 -8.35
CA THR A 39 15.63 -2.68 -8.63
C THR A 39 15.85 -3.96 -7.83
N GLY A 40 14.84 -4.43 -7.10
CA GLY A 40 14.90 -5.63 -6.28
C GLY A 40 15.70 -5.48 -4.99
N LYS A 41 15.93 -4.24 -4.53
CA LYS A 41 16.69 -3.96 -3.30
C LYS A 41 15.75 -3.52 -2.18
N VAL A 42 16.05 -3.94 -0.96
CA VAL A 42 15.39 -3.45 0.26
C VAL A 42 16.43 -3.30 1.37
N ARG A 43 16.78 -2.06 1.68
CA ARG A 43 17.68 -1.63 2.74
C ARG A 43 16.87 -1.46 4.03
N PRO A 44 17.48 -1.72 5.20
CA PRO A 44 16.81 -1.56 6.48
C PRO A 44 16.22 -0.15 6.68
N GLU A 45 16.92 0.90 6.26
CA GLU A 45 16.48 2.29 6.43
C GLU A 45 15.25 2.60 5.57
N THR A 46 15.20 2.02 4.37
CA THR A 46 14.06 2.16 3.46
C THR A 46 12.84 1.43 4.03
N LYS A 47 13.03 0.23 4.57
CA LYS A 47 11.95 -0.49 5.28
C LYS A 47 11.44 0.34 6.46
N GLU A 48 12.32 0.86 7.31
CA GLU A 48 11.89 1.66 8.46
C GLU A 48 11.19 2.96 8.03
N MET A 49 11.60 3.58 6.92
CA MET A 49 10.85 4.71 6.34
C MET A 49 9.42 4.31 6.00
N PHE A 50 9.20 3.20 5.29
CA PHE A 50 7.85 2.71 4.97
C PHE A 50 7.02 2.40 6.23
N LEU A 51 7.63 1.79 7.25
CA LEU A 51 6.97 1.53 8.52
C LEU A 51 6.64 2.81 9.27
N SER A 52 7.51 3.82 9.26
CA SER A 52 7.26 5.11 9.90
C SER A 52 6.06 5.84 9.28
N VAL A 53 5.96 5.84 7.94
CA VAL A 53 4.82 6.42 7.22
C VAL A 53 3.55 5.62 7.52
N THR A 54 3.65 4.30 7.61
CA THR A 54 2.53 3.43 7.96
C THR A 54 2.02 3.74 9.36
N ARG A 55 2.89 3.80 10.38
CA ARG A 55 2.52 4.15 11.76
C ARG A 55 1.83 5.51 11.83
N SER A 56 2.33 6.51 11.11
CA SER A 56 1.69 7.83 11.02
C SER A 56 0.24 7.78 10.49
N LEU A 57 -0.06 6.89 9.54
CA LEU A 57 -1.44 6.68 9.07
C LEU A 57 -2.29 5.92 10.08
N LEU A 58 -1.71 4.94 10.79
CA LEU A 58 -2.41 4.21 11.86
C LEU A 58 -2.77 5.15 13.03
N ASP A 59 -1.87 6.06 13.40
CA ASP A 59 -2.09 7.07 14.43
C ASP A 59 -3.22 8.05 14.05
N GLN A 60 -3.45 8.26 12.75
CA GLN A 60 -4.58 9.02 12.22
C GLN A 60 -5.90 8.22 12.18
N GLY A 61 -5.88 6.96 12.63
CA GLY A 61 -7.06 6.10 12.74
C GLY A 61 -7.26 5.13 11.57
N ALA A 62 -6.27 4.94 10.70
CA ALA A 62 -6.35 3.91 9.66
C ALA A 62 -6.51 2.52 10.29
N LYS A 63 -7.50 1.75 9.83
CA LYS A 63 -7.85 0.41 10.35
C LYS A 63 -7.37 -0.73 9.45
N GLY A 64 -6.64 -0.41 8.39
CA GLY A 64 -6.10 -1.35 7.41
C GLY A 64 -5.18 -0.62 6.45
N LEU A 65 -4.23 -1.34 5.88
CA LEU A 65 -3.23 -0.79 4.96
C LEU A 65 -3.43 -1.34 3.55
N ILE A 66 -3.61 -0.47 2.56
CA ILE A 66 -3.64 -0.85 1.15
C ILE A 66 -2.22 -0.74 0.58
N LEU A 67 -1.66 -1.84 0.07
CA LEU A 67 -0.42 -1.80 -0.69
C LEU A 67 -0.74 -1.36 -2.13
N GLY A 68 -0.72 -0.04 -2.36
CA GLY A 68 -1.15 0.58 -3.61
C GLY A 68 -0.15 0.45 -4.78
N SER A 69 1.07 0.00 -4.51
CA SER A 69 2.06 -0.40 -5.52
C SER A 69 2.37 -1.88 -5.31
N THR A 70 2.52 -2.62 -6.41
CA THR A 70 2.84 -4.05 -6.40
C THR A 70 4.18 -4.35 -5.72
N ASP A 71 5.09 -3.38 -5.68
CA ASP A 71 6.43 -3.51 -5.09
C ASP A 71 6.41 -3.43 -3.55
N LEU A 72 5.38 -2.81 -2.95
CA LEU A 72 5.30 -2.64 -1.50
C LEU A 72 5.15 -3.99 -0.76
N GLY A 73 4.62 -5.02 -1.43
CA GLY A 73 4.54 -6.38 -0.89
C GLY A 73 5.90 -7.03 -0.62
N PHE A 74 6.99 -6.48 -1.17
CA PHE A 74 8.34 -6.95 -0.88
C PHE A 74 8.92 -6.39 0.43
N VAL A 75 8.34 -5.32 0.98
CA VAL A 75 8.89 -4.58 2.12
C VAL A 75 8.05 -4.73 3.38
N ILE A 76 6.74 -4.53 3.27
CA ILE A 76 5.81 -4.55 4.39
C ILE A 76 5.17 -5.93 4.49
N ARG A 77 5.26 -6.56 5.65
CA ARG A 77 4.71 -7.89 5.96
C ARG A 77 3.63 -7.81 7.04
N GLU A 78 2.81 -8.85 7.13
CA GLU A 78 1.75 -8.95 8.14
C GLU A 78 2.30 -8.83 9.57
N ASP A 79 3.50 -9.36 9.85
CA ASP A 79 4.14 -9.25 11.17
C ASP A 79 4.67 -7.84 11.49
N ASP A 80 4.68 -6.91 10.53
CA ASP A 80 5.21 -5.56 10.75
C ASP A 80 4.16 -4.60 11.34
N ILE A 81 2.86 -4.90 11.23
CA ILE A 81 1.75 -4.04 11.68
C ILE A 81 0.55 -4.83 12.20
N ASP A 82 -0.19 -4.24 13.15
CA ASP A 82 -1.32 -4.91 13.82
C ASP A 82 -2.68 -4.74 13.12
N VAL A 83 -2.70 -4.25 11.87
CA VAL A 83 -3.92 -4.07 11.09
C VAL A 83 -3.89 -4.90 9.80
N PRO A 84 -5.05 -5.28 9.24
CA PRO A 84 -5.09 -6.03 7.99
C PRO A 84 -4.36 -5.33 6.85
N ILE A 85 -3.53 -6.08 6.12
CA ILE A 85 -2.88 -5.65 4.90
C ILE A 85 -3.69 -6.12 3.68
N PHE A 86 -3.98 -5.19 2.78
CA PHE A 86 -4.60 -5.45 1.49
C PHE A 86 -3.55 -5.32 0.39
N ASP A 87 -2.84 -6.42 0.13
CA ASP A 87 -1.95 -6.55 -1.03
C ASP A 87 -2.78 -6.56 -2.32
N THR A 88 -2.78 -5.43 -3.03
CA THR A 88 -3.58 -5.26 -4.24
C THR A 88 -3.13 -6.20 -5.35
N ALA A 89 -1.83 -6.53 -5.46
CA ALA A 89 -1.31 -7.44 -6.45
C ALA A 89 -1.86 -8.85 -6.22
N LYS A 90 -1.74 -9.33 -4.97
CA LYS A 90 -2.24 -10.65 -4.55
C LYS A 90 -3.76 -10.75 -4.71
N ILE A 91 -4.50 -9.76 -4.23
CA ILE A 91 -5.97 -9.72 -4.33
C ILE A 91 -6.41 -9.74 -5.80
N HIS A 92 -5.75 -8.94 -6.65
CA HIS A 92 -6.08 -8.87 -8.07
C HIS A 92 -5.76 -10.19 -8.79
N ALA A 93 -4.60 -10.79 -8.54
CA ALA A 93 -4.22 -12.08 -9.12
C ALA A 93 -5.21 -13.19 -8.73
N LEU A 94 -5.64 -13.22 -7.46
CA LEU A 94 -6.69 -14.13 -7.00
C LEU A 94 -8.03 -13.87 -7.67
N GLY A 95 -8.39 -12.59 -7.88
CA GLY A 95 -9.60 -12.21 -8.62
C GLY A 95 -9.57 -12.71 -10.06
N VAL A 96 -8.45 -12.55 -10.75
CA VAL A 96 -8.24 -13.07 -12.12
C VAL A 96 -8.33 -14.59 -12.16
N ALA A 97 -7.68 -15.28 -11.22
CA ALA A 97 -7.73 -16.74 -11.15
C ALA A 97 -9.17 -17.26 -10.93
N LYS A 98 -9.93 -16.62 -10.03
CA LYS A 98 -11.34 -16.95 -9.79
C LYS A 98 -12.18 -16.75 -11.05
N TRP A 99 -12.04 -15.58 -11.69
CA TRP A 99 -12.74 -15.27 -12.94
C TRP A 99 -12.44 -16.29 -14.04
N ALA A 100 -11.17 -16.64 -14.24
CA ALA A 100 -10.74 -17.63 -15.23
C ALA A 100 -11.31 -19.05 -14.96
N LEU A 101 -11.56 -19.37 -13.68
CA LEU A 101 -12.17 -20.64 -13.25
C LEU A 101 -13.71 -20.59 -13.19
N GLY A 102 -14.34 -19.48 -13.60
CA GLY A 102 -15.79 -19.29 -13.50
C GLY A 102 -16.31 -19.27 -12.06
N ARG A 103 -15.49 -18.77 -11.12
CA ARG A 103 -15.81 -18.64 -9.69
C ARG A 103 -15.92 -17.18 -9.25
#